data_AF-A0AAP8N7G5-F1
#
_entry.id   AF-A0AAP8N7G5-F1
#
_cell.length_a   1.000
_cell.length_b   1.000
_cell.length_c   1.000
_cell.angle_alpha   90.00
_cell.angle_beta   90.00
_cell.angle_gamma   90.00
#
_symmetry.space_group_name_H-M   'P 1'
#
loop_
_entity.id
_entity.type
_entity.pdbx_description
1 polymer ?
#
loop_
_entity_poly.entity_id
_entity_poly.type
_entity_poly.pdbx_seq_one_letter_code
_entity_poly.pdbx_strand_id
1 'polypeptide(L)'
;MNDWFRSVVKAWSAADITPVFAAGNHTPWTPVGPGSITNPANYPEAIAVGSTNSANRISWFSLRGPSPYGGNEIKPDLVAPGEQILSTLPNNEYGLSDGTSMA
;
A
#
# COMPACT_ATOMS: atom_id res chain seq x y z
N MET A 1 -8.40 15.25 0.66
CA MET A 1 -6.96 15.40 1.00
C MET A 1 -6.85 15.48 2.51
N ASN A 2 -5.88 14.80 3.13
CA ASN A 2 -5.67 14.83 4.58
C ASN A 2 -4.16 14.75 4.87
N ASP A 3 -3.57 15.81 5.41
CA ASP A 3 -2.10 15.94 5.54
C ASP A 3 -1.54 15.59 6.92
N TRP A 4 -2.33 14.97 7.81
CA TRP A 4 -1.95 14.81 9.22
C TRP A 4 -0.56 14.16 9.44
N PHE A 5 -0.16 13.22 8.58
CA PHE A 5 1.13 12.52 8.67
C PHE A 5 2.14 12.96 7.60
N ARG A 6 1.74 13.85 6.68
CA ARG A 6 2.54 14.15 5.48
C ARG A 6 3.83 14.89 5.81
N SER A 7 3.85 15.73 6.85
CA SER A 7 5.07 16.40 7.31
C SER A 7 6.13 15.41 7.79
N VAL A 8 5.72 14.29 8.39
CA VAL A 8 6.61 13.21 8.83
C VAL A 8 7.22 12.50 7.62
N VAL A 9 6.39 12.15 6.62
CA VAL A 9 6.87 11.52 5.37
C VAL A 9 7.85 12.42 4.62
N LYS A 10 7.58 13.73 4.56
CA LYS A 10 8.52 14.72 4.00
C LYS A 10 9.84 14.79 4.76
N ALA A 11 9.79 14.74 6.10
CA ALA A 11 10.99 14.74 6.92
C ALA A 11 11.84 13.48 6.70
N TRP A 12 11.21 12.31 6.53
CA TRP A 12 11.91 11.07 6.16
C TRP A 12 12.60 11.20 4.81
N SER A 13 11.88 11.68 3.79
CA SER A 13 12.45 11.90 2.46
C SER A 13 13.63 12.89 2.49
N ALA A 14 13.51 14.00 3.23
CA ALA A 14 14.58 14.99 3.39
C ALA A 14 15.81 14.47 4.16
N ALA A 15 15.65 13.35 4.88
CA ALA A 15 16.71 12.66 5.61
C ALA A 15 17.20 11.39 4.88
N ASP A 16 16.90 11.24 3.58
CA ASP A 16 17.25 10.07 2.76
C ASP A 16 16.66 8.74 3.27
N ILE A 17 15.51 8.80 3.94
CA ILE A 17 14.73 7.63 4.38
C ILE A 17 13.56 7.44 3.42
N THR A 18 13.53 6.31 2.70
CA THR A 18 12.48 5.99 1.74
C THR A 18 11.17 5.57 2.43
N PRO A 19 10.07 6.34 2.30
CA PRO A 19 8.77 5.98 2.86
C PRO A 19 8.04 4.95 1.96
N VAL A 20 7.97 3.70 2.41
CA VAL A 20 7.20 2.63 1.72
C VAL A 20 5.99 2.26 2.55
N PHE A 21 4.82 2.23 1.94
CA PHE A 21 3.56 1.92 2.61
C PHE A 21 2.68 1.00 1.78
N ALA A 22 1.99 0.09 2.46
CA ALA A 22 0.95 -0.72 1.87
C ALA A 22 -0.18 0.16 1.30
N ALA A 23 -0.63 -0.13 0.08
CA ALA A 23 -1.75 0.59 -0.54
C ALA A 23 -3.06 0.46 0.25
N GLY A 24 -3.18 -0.60 1.07
CA GLY A 24 -4.32 -0.89 1.93
C GLY A 24 -5.18 -2.02 1.37
N ASN A 25 -6.03 -2.57 2.25
CA ASN A 25 -6.87 -3.74 1.96
C ASN A 25 -8.36 -3.39 2.05
N HIS A 26 -9.17 -4.11 1.27
CA HIS A 26 -10.62 -4.07 1.32
C HIS A 26 -11.14 -4.43 2.72
N THR A 27 -11.97 -3.57 3.29
CA THR A 27 -12.78 -3.87 4.46
C THR A 27 -14.19 -3.31 4.25
N PRO A 28 -15.19 -3.66 5.07
CA PRO A 28 -16.51 -3.02 5.02
C PRO A 28 -16.47 -1.49 5.14
N TRP A 29 -15.42 -0.93 5.73
CA TRP A 29 -15.22 0.52 5.92
C TRP A 29 -14.27 1.15 4.88
N THR A 30 -13.51 0.33 4.16
CA THR A 30 -12.56 0.74 3.11
C THR A 30 -12.81 -0.08 1.83
N PRO A 31 -13.95 0.14 1.14
CA PRO A 31 -14.25 -0.57 -0.08
C PRO A 31 -13.22 -0.26 -1.18
N VAL A 32 -12.95 -1.23 -2.03
CA VAL A 32 -12.05 -1.08 -3.18
C VAL A 32 -12.76 -0.23 -4.21
N GLY A 33 -12.12 0.85 -4.61
CA GLY A 33 -12.63 1.76 -5.62
C GLY A 33 -11.59 2.78 -6.06
N PRO A 34 -11.87 3.58 -7.10
CA PRO A 34 -11.00 4.67 -7.49
C PRO A 34 -10.75 5.62 -6.30
N GLY A 35 -9.49 5.88 -5.98
CA GLY A 35 -9.07 6.77 -4.89
C GLY A 35 -9.24 6.18 -3.49
N SER A 36 -9.34 4.86 -3.39
CA SER A 36 -9.48 4.16 -2.11
C SER A 36 -8.16 4.03 -1.32
N ILE A 37 -7.00 4.25 -1.95
CA ILE A 37 -5.72 4.33 -1.21
C ILE A 37 -5.78 5.54 -0.27
N THR A 38 -5.54 5.28 1.00
CA THR A 38 -5.58 6.29 2.06
C THR A 38 -4.18 6.67 2.52
N ASN A 39 -4.11 7.67 3.41
CA ASN A 39 -2.85 8.07 4.00
C ASN A 39 -2.25 6.92 4.82
N PRO A 40 -0.91 6.77 4.85
CA PRO A 40 0.08 7.65 4.21
C PRO A 40 0.48 7.25 2.78
N ALA A 41 0.00 6.12 2.27
CA ALA A 41 0.39 5.60 0.95
C ALA A 41 -0.05 6.49 -0.21
N ASN A 42 -1.15 7.24 -0.07
CA ASN A 42 -1.62 8.12 -1.13
C ASN A 42 -0.85 9.46 -1.26
N TYR A 43 0.14 9.72 -0.41
CA TYR A 43 0.96 10.93 -0.49
C TYR A 43 1.88 10.90 -1.72
N PRO A 44 2.09 12.03 -2.42
CA PRO A 44 3.05 12.09 -3.52
C PRO A 44 4.47 11.68 -3.10
N GLU A 45 4.84 11.96 -1.86
CA GLU A 45 6.17 11.65 -1.32
C GLU A 45 6.33 10.18 -0.88
N ALA A 46 5.25 9.40 -0.84
CA ALA A 46 5.26 8.00 -0.40
C ALA A 46 5.32 7.02 -1.58
N ILE A 47 5.96 5.87 -1.41
CA ILE A 47 5.82 4.73 -2.33
C ILE A 47 4.68 3.85 -1.81
N ALA A 48 3.59 3.77 -2.56
CA ALA A 48 2.48 2.87 -2.32
C ALA A 48 2.68 1.54 -3.04
N VAL A 49 2.53 0.44 -2.32
CA VAL A 49 2.66 -0.92 -2.87
C VAL A 49 1.30 -1.64 -2.87
N GLY A 50 0.82 -1.99 -4.06
CA GLY A 50 -0.37 -2.81 -4.25
C GLY A 50 -0.07 -4.31 -4.29
N SER A 51 -1.10 -5.14 -4.18
CA SER A 51 -0.94 -6.61 -4.11
C SER A 51 -1.32 -7.30 -5.41
N THR A 52 -0.53 -8.31 -5.79
CA THR A 52 -0.84 -9.30 -6.83
C THR A 52 -0.84 -10.73 -6.28
N ASN A 53 -1.57 -11.62 -6.97
CA ASN A 53 -1.51 -13.06 -6.73
C ASN A 53 -0.48 -13.77 -7.61
N SER A 54 -0.34 -15.09 -7.41
CA SER A 54 0.59 -15.96 -8.14
C SER A 54 0.37 -16.01 -9.66
N ALA A 55 -0.79 -15.56 -10.15
CA ALA A 55 -1.08 -15.40 -11.58
C ALA A 55 -0.76 -14.00 -12.10
N ASN A 56 -0.03 -13.17 -11.33
CA ASN A 56 0.28 -11.76 -11.60
C ASN A 56 -0.98 -10.89 -11.87
N ARG A 57 -2.11 -11.27 -11.25
CA ARG A 57 -3.34 -10.48 -11.28
C ARG A 57 -3.45 -9.67 -10.00
N ILE A 58 -3.97 -8.45 -10.08
CA ILE A 58 -4.25 -7.61 -8.91
C ILE A 58 -5.14 -8.40 -7.94
N SER A 59 -4.72 -8.50 -6.68
CA SER A 59 -5.51 -9.13 -5.62
C SER A 59 -6.80 -8.37 -5.41
N TRP A 60 -7.90 -9.10 -5.23
CA TRP A 60 -9.24 -8.52 -5.17
C TRP A 60 -9.40 -7.48 -4.04
N PHE A 61 -8.61 -7.61 -2.97
CA PHE A 61 -8.62 -6.72 -1.82
C PHE A 61 -7.74 -5.48 -1.97
N SER A 62 -6.85 -5.39 -2.97
CA SER A 62 -5.91 -4.27 -3.08
C SER A 62 -6.64 -2.96 -3.38
N LEU A 63 -6.47 -1.95 -2.52
CA LEU A 63 -7.01 -0.61 -2.77
C LEU A 63 -6.32 0.03 -4.00
N ARG A 64 -7.00 1.01 -4.60
CA ARG A 64 -6.66 1.60 -5.90
C ARG A 64 -6.56 3.11 -5.82
N GLY A 65 -5.65 3.71 -6.59
CA GLY A 65 -5.63 5.16 -6.81
C GLY A 65 -6.81 5.64 -7.67
N PRO A 66 -6.79 6.90 -8.13
CA PRO A 66 -5.67 7.85 -8.07
C PRO A 66 -5.43 8.44 -6.68
N SER A 67 -4.30 9.10 -6.50
CA SER A 67 -4.07 9.93 -5.31
C SER A 67 -5.05 11.12 -5.29
N PRO A 68 -5.52 11.56 -4.09
CA PRO A 68 -6.35 12.76 -4.00
C PRO A 68 -5.56 14.06 -4.22
N TYR A 69 -4.23 14.02 -4.37
CA TYR A 69 -3.37 15.22 -4.49
C TYR A 69 -3.29 15.81 -5.91
N GLY A 70 -4.04 15.25 -6.88
CA GLY A 70 -4.16 15.79 -8.24
C GLY A 70 -2.91 15.57 -9.10
N GLY A 71 -2.81 16.30 -10.22
CA GLY A 71 -1.56 16.39 -11.00
C GLY A 71 -1.10 15.13 -11.74
N ASN A 72 -2.02 14.22 -12.11
CA ASN A 72 -1.71 12.89 -12.66
C ASN A 72 -0.88 12.01 -11.71
N GLU A 73 -0.96 12.24 -10.40
CA GLU A 73 -0.29 11.38 -9.42
C GLU A 73 -0.91 9.98 -9.42
N ILE A 74 -0.16 9.03 -10.00
CA ILE A 74 -0.56 7.63 -10.11
C ILE A 74 -0.21 6.92 -8.80
N LYS A 75 -1.21 6.28 -8.19
CA LYS A 75 -1.03 5.33 -7.09
C LYS A 75 -1.81 4.03 -7.39
N PRO A 76 -1.32 2.85 -6.94
CA PRO A 76 -0.04 2.64 -6.30
C PRO A 76 1.13 2.85 -7.27
N ASP A 77 2.33 3.12 -6.76
CA ASP A 77 3.54 3.34 -7.57
C ASP A 77 4.00 2.03 -8.22
N LEU A 78 3.83 0.93 -7.50
CA LEU A 78 4.12 -0.42 -7.98
C LEU A 78 3.22 -1.45 -7.31
N VAL A 79 3.29 -2.68 -7.81
CA VAL A 79 2.63 -3.85 -7.21
C VAL A 79 3.65 -4.95 -6.95
N ALA A 80 3.38 -5.79 -5.97
CA ALA A 80 4.21 -6.93 -5.60
C ALA A 80 3.35 -8.10 -5.12
N PRO A 81 3.92 -9.33 -5.01
CA PRO A 81 3.20 -10.49 -4.49
C PRO A 81 2.68 -10.24 -3.08
N GLY A 82 1.36 -10.29 -2.88
CA GLY A 82 0.74 -10.05 -1.57
C GLY A 82 -0.39 -11.02 -1.24
N GLU A 83 -0.67 -12.01 -2.09
CA GLU A 83 -1.66 -13.07 -1.85
C GLU A 83 -0.93 -14.41 -1.67
N GLN A 84 -1.25 -15.10 -0.57
CA GLN A 84 -0.66 -16.37 -0.14
C GLN A 84 0.86 -16.30 -0.01
N ILE A 85 1.35 -15.27 0.66
CA ILE A 85 2.78 -15.08 0.89
C ILE A 85 3.20 -15.88 2.12
N LEU A 86 4.13 -16.82 1.91
CA LEU A 86 4.77 -17.58 2.98
C LEU A 86 5.78 -16.70 3.71
N SER A 87 5.60 -16.54 5.01
CA SER A 87 6.56 -15.83 5.86
C SER A 87 6.65 -16.45 7.25
N THR A 88 7.54 -15.91 8.08
CA THR A 88 7.74 -16.33 9.47
C THR A 88 6.56 -15.91 10.35
N LEU A 89 6.15 -16.80 11.24
CA LEU A 89 5.22 -16.52 12.34
C LEU A 89 5.94 -16.62 13.68
N PRO A 90 5.38 -16.04 14.77
CA PRO A 90 5.88 -16.28 16.12
C PRO A 90 5.97 -17.78 16.44
N ASN A 91 6.79 -18.13 17.44
CA ASN A 91 6.96 -19.51 17.93
C ASN A 91 7.61 -20.50 16.94
N ASN A 92 8.53 -20.01 16.09
CA ASN A 92 9.29 -20.83 15.13
C ASN A 92 8.39 -21.53 14.08
N GLU A 93 7.35 -20.82 13.65
CA GLU A 93 6.38 -21.30 12.66
C GLU A 93 6.50 -20.52 11.34
N TYR A 94 5.89 -21.06 10.30
CA TYR A 94 5.69 -20.38 9.02
C TYR A 94 4.23 -20.46 8.63
N GLY A 95 3.72 -19.44 7.96
CA GLY A 95 2.34 -19.40 7.51
C GLY A 95 2.16 -18.56 6.26
N LEU A 96 1.03 -18.79 5.60
CA LEU A 96 0.58 -18.00 4.45
C LEU A 96 -0.28 -16.85 4.96
N SER A 97 -0.09 -15.66 4.39
CA SER A 97 -0.95 -14.51 4.65
C SER A 97 -1.26 -13.73 3.38
N ASP A 98 -2.36 -12.98 3.44
CA ASP A 98 -2.85 -12.12 2.37
C ASP A 98 -2.85 -10.67 2.84
N GLY A 99 -2.31 -9.77 2.01
CA GLY A 99 -2.41 -8.34 2.23
C GLY A 99 -1.40 -7.55 1.43
N THR A 100 -1.75 -6.29 1.15
CA THR A 100 -0.77 -5.29 0.69
C THR A 100 0.35 -5.04 1.71
N SER A 101 0.18 -5.47 2.96
CA SER A 101 1.25 -5.50 3.97
C SER A 101 2.33 -6.56 3.70
N MET A 102 2.05 -7.52 2.82
CA MET A 102 3.00 -8.56 2.44
C MET A 102 3.66 -8.31 1.09
N ALA A 103 3.12 -7.32 0.35
CA ALA A 103 3.63 -6.82 -0.92
C ALA A 103 4.76 -5.81 -0.68
#